data_AF-E8X0U0-F1
#
_entry.id   AF-E8X0U0-F1
#
_cell.length_a   1.000
_cell.length_b   1.000
_cell.length_c   1.000
_cell.angle_alpha   90.00
_cell.angle_beta   90.00
_cell.angle_gamma   90.00
#
_symmetry.space_group_name_H-M   'P 1'
#
loop_
_entity.id
_entity.type
_entity.pdbx_description
1 polymer ?
#
loop_
_entity_poly.entity_id
_entity_poly.type
_entity_poly.pdbx_seq_one_letter_code
_entity_poly.pdbx_strand_id
1 'polypeptide(L)'
;MSIKIELTELPPPLLEFGSPGDFTDPRSGLREAGPFDLRFGAARSEKILVGLVGPREMVDRTALWLERCKGALDADNSRTQYPSFPGFSAIFRADLITASHLTVAFEGSNSDLDVALALVDPKLRFETVLDVFSTGIKRLAESEATRPDVIFCCIPDDLIAKCWSIENSLTEEDRTAAKALRKRKVDNQLALFEAEAIEEQPEDLLRRDFRRALKARAMRSRVPVQLATNGLVLDGASGQGPATRAWNSCVGLYYKAGGIPWRLRANGPETCFVGVSFHHLQTTKRHLVHSSIAQAFSNQGEGFALRGGSVDWSDEQGREVHLSSEQAAQLAVNILDEYRDRTGGIPLRVVLHKTSMFSAAESQGFRDALSSVPVVELINWMPTQFRLVRFGSYPPNRGTFCRVNNSKSYIFTTGYMPELGTYPGPHIPAPAELRSDLPQDLSVSARDILALSRMNWNTAGITGGTPVTLAFARKVGGIMSEFGQKGDEEPLTSFRYYM
;
A
#
# COMPACT_ATOMS: atom_id res chain seq x y z
N MET A 1 26.20 26.62 23.13
CA MET A 1 25.10 25.80 23.67
C MET A 1 25.50 24.34 23.53
N SER A 2 25.46 23.55 24.60
CA SER A 2 25.66 22.10 24.49
C SER A 2 24.45 21.48 23.80
N ILE A 3 24.69 20.61 22.82
CA ILE A 3 23.63 19.81 22.19
C ILE A 3 23.41 18.60 23.10
N LYS A 4 22.20 18.43 23.63
CA LYS A 4 21.81 17.23 24.38
C LYS A 4 21.17 16.25 23.42
N ILE A 5 21.74 15.05 23.31
CA ILE A 5 21.19 13.94 22.50
C ILE A 5 20.84 12.80 23.44
N GLU A 6 19.58 12.38 23.41
CA GLU A 6 19.08 11.22 24.15
C GLU A 6 18.70 10.15 23.13
N LEU A 7 19.23 8.94 23.29
CA LEU A 7 18.98 7.80 22.41
C LEU A 7 18.24 6.72 23.20
N THR A 8 17.21 6.15 22.61
CA THR A 8 16.45 5.03 23.16
C THR A 8 16.21 4.02 22.06
N GLU A 9 16.51 2.76 22.30
CA GLU A 9 16.21 1.68 21.37
C GLU A 9 14.83 1.12 21.67
N LEU A 10 13.88 1.28 20.74
CA LEU A 10 12.54 0.73 20.86
C LEU A 10 12.55 -0.75 20.45
N PRO A 11 11.87 -1.63 21.20
CA PRO A 11 11.81 -3.04 20.84
C PRO A 11 11.06 -3.24 19.52
N PRO A 12 11.38 -4.30 18.76
CA PRO A 12 10.59 -4.68 17.60
C PRO A 12 9.11 -4.90 17.99
N PRO A 13 8.15 -4.48 17.15
CA PRO A 13 6.74 -4.64 17.44
C PRO A 13 6.35 -6.13 17.41
N LEU A 14 5.42 -6.49 18.28
CA LEU A 14 4.85 -7.84 18.33
C LEU A 14 3.62 -7.93 17.43
N LEU A 15 3.50 -9.06 16.75
CA LEU A 15 2.44 -9.40 15.82
C LEU A 15 1.59 -10.54 16.39
N GLU A 16 0.30 -10.56 16.04
CA GLU A 16 -0.64 -11.60 16.43
C GLU A 16 -1.07 -12.45 15.24
N PHE A 17 -1.17 -13.75 15.52
CA PHE A 17 -1.44 -14.83 14.57
C PHE A 17 -2.55 -15.75 15.12
N GLY A 18 -2.87 -16.81 14.39
CA GLY A 18 -3.94 -17.74 14.75
C GLY A 18 -3.75 -18.33 16.15
N SER A 19 -2.55 -18.82 16.44
CA SER A 19 -2.17 -19.35 17.75
C SER A 19 -1.48 -18.30 18.66
N PRO A 20 -1.52 -18.45 19.99
CA PRO A 20 -0.75 -17.61 20.91
C PRO A 20 0.76 -17.77 20.69
N GLY A 21 1.51 -16.67 20.82
CA GLY A 21 2.97 -16.66 20.73
C GLY A 21 3.53 -15.27 20.44
N ASP A 22 4.82 -15.06 20.72
CA ASP A 22 5.51 -13.79 20.57
C ASP A 22 6.31 -13.75 19.26
N PHE A 23 5.75 -13.08 18.26
CA PHE A 23 6.31 -13.05 16.92
C PHE A 23 6.60 -11.61 16.49
N THR A 24 7.80 -11.37 15.97
CA THR A 24 8.22 -10.07 15.38
C THR A 24 8.39 -10.14 13.86
N ASP A 25 8.49 -11.36 13.32
CA ASP A 25 8.60 -11.64 11.89
C ASP A 25 7.30 -12.31 11.36
N PRO A 26 6.64 -11.70 10.36
CA PRO A 26 5.47 -12.28 9.70
C PRO A 26 5.65 -13.71 9.21
N ARG A 27 6.83 -14.06 8.68
CA ARG A 27 7.06 -15.38 8.07
C ARG A 27 7.11 -16.46 9.14
N SER A 28 7.84 -16.20 10.21
CA SER A 28 7.96 -17.09 11.36
C SER A 28 6.60 -17.28 12.03
N GLY A 29 5.84 -16.20 12.26
CA GLY A 29 4.50 -16.27 12.85
C GLY A 29 3.49 -17.02 11.97
N LEU A 30 3.49 -16.77 10.66
CA LEU A 30 2.63 -17.50 9.72
C LEU A 30 2.96 -19.00 9.66
N ARG A 31 4.25 -19.35 9.69
CA ARG A 31 4.70 -20.75 9.67
C ARG A 31 4.30 -21.52 10.93
N GLU A 32 4.45 -20.89 12.09
CA GLU A 32 4.31 -21.56 13.38
C GLU A 32 2.88 -21.47 13.94
N ALA A 33 2.24 -20.31 13.79
CA ALA A 33 0.93 -20.03 14.40
C ALA A 33 -0.23 -19.91 13.38
N GLY A 34 0.05 -19.88 12.07
CA GLY A 34 -0.95 -19.71 11.01
C GLY A 34 -1.55 -18.29 10.96
N PRO A 35 -2.46 -18.01 10.01
CA PRO A 35 -3.05 -16.67 9.88
C PRO A 35 -3.95 -16.32 11.06
N PHE A 36 -4.07 -15.03 11.35
CA PHE A 36 -4.87 -14.53 12.48
C PHE A 36 -6.34 -14.96 12.43
N ASP A 37 -6.93 -14.99 11.23
CA ASP A 37 -8.33 -15.35 11.02
C ASP A 37 -8.70 -16.80 11.40
N LEU A 38 -7.72 -17.67 11.71
CA LEU A 38 -7.99 -18.98 12.33
C LEU A 38 -8.79 -18.86 13.63
N ARG A 39 -8.69 -17.72 14.31
CA ARG A 39 -9.45 -17.42 15.54
C ARG A 39 -10.96 -17.28 15.29
N PHE A 40 -11.39 -17.09 14.05
CA PHE A 40 -12.81 -16.94 13.69
C PHE A 40 -13.53 -18.29 13.50
N GLY A 41 -12.81 -19.41 13.60
CA GLY A 41 -13.39 -20.75 13.50
C GLY A 41 -14.17 -20.95 12.19
N ALA A 42 -15.43 -21.42 12.30
CA ALA A 42 -16.26 -21.79 11.15
C ALA A 42 -16.64 -20.61 10.22
N ALA A 43 -16.45 -19.35 10.64
CA ALA A 43 -16.72 -18.19 9.79
C ALA A 43 -15.65 -17.98 8.70
N ARG A 44 -14.51 -18.65 8.81
CA ARG A 44 -13.39 -18.56 7.87
C ARG A 44 -13.60 -19.47 6.67
N SER A 45 -13.26 -18.98 5.47
CA SER A 45 -13.19 -19.85 4.28
C SER A 45 -11.90 -20.65 4.28
N GLU A 46 -12.01 -21.97 4.12
CA GLU A 46 -10.88 -22.88 3.93
C GLU A 46 -10.48 -23.01 2.45
N LYS A 47 -11.24 -22.39 1.54
CA LYS A 47 -11.04 -22.46 0.09
C LYS A 47 -10.94 -21.06 -0.48
N ILE A 48 -9.94 -20.84 -1.33
CA ILE A 48 -9.75 -19.59 -2.05
C ILE A 48 -9.85 -19.89 -3.54
N LEU A 49 -10.90 -19.38 -4.16
CA LEU A 49 -11.19 -19.53 -5.58
C LEU A 49 -10.43 -18.47 -6.37
N VAL A 50 -9.50 -18.91 -7.20
CA VAL A 50 -8.64 -18.03 -8.00
C VAL A 50 -9.08 -18.08 -9.45
N GLY A 51 -9.55 -16.95 -9.96
CA GLY A 51 -9.85 -16.77 -11.38
C GLY A 51 -8.62 -16.38 -12.18
N LEU A 52 -8.53 -16.81 -13.44
CA LEU A 52 -7.42 -16.48 -14.34
C LEU A 52 -7.95 -15.79 -15.61
N VAL A 53 -7.35 -14.67 -16.00
CA VAL A 53 -7.70 -13.97 -17.24
C VAL A 53 -6.45 -13.53 -18.00
N GLY A 54 -6.35 -13.85 -19.29
CA GLY A 54 -5.21 -13.43 -20.13
C GLY A 54 -4.96 -14.36 -21.32
N PRO A 55 -3.83 -14.16 -22.05
CA PRO A 55 -3.42 -15.08 -23.11
C PRO A 55 -3.24 -16.49 -22.59
N ARG A 56 -3.61 -17.50 -23.40
CA ARG A 56 -3.56 -18.91 -23.00
C ARG A 56 -2.22 -19.34 -22.40
N GLU A 57 -1.12 -18.99 -23.06
CA GLU A 57 0.24 -19.31 -22.60
C GLU A 57 0.53 -18.76 -21.19
N MET A 58 0.15 -17.50 -20.92
CA MET A 58 0.38 -16.86 -19.63
C MET A 58 -0.57 -17.38 -18.55
N VAL A 59 -1.79 -17.74 -18.92
CA VAL A 59 -2.76 -18.41 -18.04
C VAL A 59 -2.21 -19.76 -17.58
N ASP A 60 -1.73 -20.58 -18.52
CA ASP A 60 -1.19 -21.92 -18.21
C ASP A 60 0.05 -21.81 -17.29
N ARG A 61 0.96 -20.85 -17.56
CA ARG A 61 2.11 -20.57 -16.69
C ARG A 61 1.69 -20.13 -15.29
N THR A 62 0.69 -19.27 -15.19
CA THR A 62 0.19 -18.76 -13.89
C THR A 62 -0.49 -19.88 -13.11
N ALA A 63 -1.27 -20.74 -13.78
CA ALA A 63 -1.88 -21.91 -13.16
C ALA A 63 -0.82 -22.88 -12.60
N LEU A 64 0.23 -23.18 -13.38
CA LEU A 64 1.36 -23.99 -12.94
C LEU A 64 2.09 -23.36 -11.75
N TRP A 65 2.29 -22.05 -11.76
CA TRP A 65 2.92 -21.34 -10.64
C TRP A 65 2.08 -21.40 -9.36
N LEU A 66 0.75 -21.19 -9.47
CA LEU A 66 -0.16 -21.32 -8.34
C LEU A 66 -0.17 -22.75 -7.77
N GLU A 67 -0.11 -23.77 -8.64
CA GLU A 67 0.00 -25.17 -8.23
C GLU A 67 1.32 -25.42 -7.47
N ARG A 68 2.45 -24.91 -7.98
CA ARG A 68 3.74 -24.98 -7.26
C ARG A 68 3.68 -24.32 -5.89
N CYS A 69 3.00 -23.18 -5.77
CA CYS A 69 2.82 -22.48 -4.50
C CYS A 69 1.97 -23.26 -3.48
N LYS A 70 1.23 -24.30 -3.86
CA LYS A 70 0.57 -25.16 -2.86
C LYS A 70 1.58 -25.96 -2.04
N GLY A 71 2.69 -26.35 -2.67
CA GLY A 71 3.78 -27.11 -2.06
C GLY A 71 4.94 -26.25 -1.57
N ALA A 72 5.93 -26.91 -0.96
CA ALA A 72 7.13 -26.25 -0.45
C ALA A 72 8.05 -25.80 -1.59
N LEU A 73 8.68 -24.63 -1.43
CA LEU A 73 9.70 -24.09 -2.31
C LEU A 73 10.95 -23.79 -1.49
N ASP A 74 12.09 -24.27 -1.98
CA ASP A 74 13.37 -24.13 -1.29
C ASP A 74 13.85 -22.68 -1.23
N ALA A 75 14.68 -22.39 -0.21
CA ALA A 75 15.31 -21.11 -0.05
C ALA A 75 16.28 -20.81 -1.20
N ASP A 76 16.29 -19.56 -1.68
CA ASP A 76 17.19 -19.12 -2.76
C ASP A 76 18.67 -19.25 -2.37
N ASN A 77 18.96 -19.13 -1.07
CA ASN A 77 20.28 -19.24 -0.48
C ASN A 77 20.18 -19.56 1.02
N SER A 78 21.33 -19.80 1.66
CA SER A 78 21.40 -20.05 3.11
C SER A 78 21.25 -18.80 3.99
N ARG A 79 20.88 -17.63 3.43
CA ARG A 79 20.72 -16.40 4.22
C ARG A 79 19.36 -16.38 4.88
N THR A 80 19.34 -16.06 6.17
CA THR A 80 18.12 -15.92 6.99
C THR A 80 17.08 -14.96 6.40
N GLN A 81 17.49 -14.00 5.57
CA GLN A 81 16.60 -13.04 4.91
C GLN A 81 15.70 -13.67 3.84
N TYR A 82 16.03 -14.85 3.29
CA TYR A 82 15.31 -15.48 2.18
C TYR A 82 14.96 -16.94 2.53
N PRO A 83 14.10 -17.16 3.54
CA PRO A 83 13.77 -18.51 3.98
C PRO A 83 12.95 -19.25 2.92
N SER A 84 12.95 -20.58 3.01
CA SER A 84 12.06 -21.44 2.23
C SER A 84 10.59 -21.05 2.45
N PHE A 85 9.75 -21.37 1.48
CA PHE A 85 8.31 -21.20 1.56
C PHE A 85 7.67 -22.58 1.78
N PRO A 86 7.10 -22.86 2.98
CA PRO A 86 6.49 -24.16 3.29
C PRO A 86 5.33 -24.62 2.39
N GLY A 87 4.73 -23.71 1.63
CA GLY A 87 3.53 -23.97 0.83
C GLY A 87 2.30 -23.24 1.36
N PHE A 88 1.39 -22.90 0.44
CA PHE A 88 0.22 -22.08 0.73
C PHE A 88 -0.70 -22.75 1.77
N SER A 89 -1.08 -24.00 1.55
CA SER A 89 -1.97 -24.74 2.48
C SER A 89 -1.32 -24.95 3.84
N ALA A 90 0.01 -25.13 3.88
CA ALA A 90 0.75 -25.29 5.13
C ALA A 90 0.78 -23.99 5.96
N ILE A 91 0.94 -22.83 5.32
CA ILE A 91 0.99 -21.55 6.01
C ILE A 91 -0.40 -21.04 6.34
N PHE A 92 -1.25 -20.93 5.32
CA PHE A 92 -2.53 -20.25 5.43
C PHE A 92 -3.66 -21.15 5.89
N ARG A 93 -3.46 -22.48 5.97
CA ARG A 93 -4.51 -23.46 6.32
C ARG A 93 -5.74 -23.35 5.42
N ALA A 94 -5.52 -23.01 4.16
CA ALA A 94 -6.55 -22.88 3.13
C ALA A 94 -6.01 -23.42 1.80
N ASP A 95 -6.90 -23.92 0.96
CA ASP A 95 -6.56 -24.46 -0.34
C ASP A 95 -6.79 -23.46 -1.46
N LEU A 96 -5.80 -23.33 -2.33
CA LEU A 96 -5.93 -22.58 -3.59
C LEU A 96 -6.65 -23.44 -4.62
N ILE A 97 -7.76 -22.95 -5.14
CA ILE A 97 -8.55 -23.64 -6.15
C ILE A 97 -8.51 -22.84 -7.44
N THR A 98 -7.94 -23.45 -8.47
CA THR A 98 -8.01 -22.99 -9.86
C THR A 98 -8.81 -24.02 -10.66
N ALA A 99 -9.63 -23.56 -11.58
CA ALA A 99 -10.47 -24.44 -12.40
C ALA A 99 -10.72 -23.83 -13.78
N SER A 100 -11.04 -24.67 -14.77
CA SER A 100 -11.33 -24.23 -16.14
C SER A 100 -12.53 -23.28 -16.19
N HIS A 101 -13.56 -23.49 -15.37
CA HIS A 101 -14.72 -22.58 -15.30
C HIS A 101 -14.42 -21.24 -14.61
N LEU A 102 -13.27 -21.13 -13.93
CA LEU A 102 -12.75 -19.88 -13.35
C LEU A 102 -11.70 -19.23 -14.27
N THR A 103 -11.58 -19.68 -15.52
CA THR A 103 -10.54 -19.24 -16.44
C THR A 103 -11.15 -18.63 -17.70
N VAL A 104 -10.68 -17.44 -18.08
CA VAL A 104 -10.95 -16.80 -19.37
C VAL A 104 -9.62 -16.64 -20.10
N ALA A 105 -9.35 -17.57 -21.01
CA ALA A 105 -8.18 -17.50 -21.89
C ALA A 105 -8.53 -16.72 -23.18
N PHE A 106 -7.63 -15.85 -23.62
CA PHE A 106 -7.70 -15.27 -24.97
C PHE A 106 -7.07 -16.28 -25.93
N GLU A 107 -7.89 -16.89 -26.80
CA GLU A 107 -7.50 -17.99 -27.68
C GLU A 107 -7.38 -17.55 -29.15
N GLY A 108 -6.52 -18.27 -29.90
CA GLY A 108 -6.38 -18.14 -31.36
C GLY A 108 -5.28 -17.17 -31.83
N SER A 109 -4.81 -17.37 -33.06
CA SER A 109 -4.01 -16.36 -33.78
C SER A 109 -4.96 -15.23 -34.20
N ASN A 110 -4.68 -13.99 -33.80
CA ASN A 110 -5.61 -12.84 -33.84
C ASN A 110 -6.67 -12.86 -32.73
N SER A 111 -6.27 -13.19 -31.50
CA SER A 111 -7.15 -12.95 -30.35
C SER A 111 -7.52 -11.47 -30.22
N ASP A 112 -8.59 -11.14 -29.51
CA ASP A 112 -8.99 -9.74 -29.24
C ASP A 112 -7.83 -8.92 -28.67
N LEU A 113 -6.96 -9.55 -27.88
CA LEU A 113 -5.76 -8.93 -27.33
C LEU A 113 -4.70 -8.66 -28.41
N ASP A 114 -4.44 -9.59 -29.31
CA ASP A 114 -3.45 -9.40 -30.39
C ASP A 114 -3.87 -8.27 -31.32
N VAL A 115 -5.17 -8.23 -31.66
CA VAL A 115 -5.77 -7.15 -32.46
C VAL A 115 -5.61 -5.82 -31.73
N ALA A 116 -5.90 -5.78 -30.43
CA ALA A 116 -5.73 -4.58 -29.63
C ALA A 116 -4.26 -4.13 -29.57
N LEU A 117 -3.31 -5.04 -29.34
CA LEU A 117 -1.88 -4.74 -29.27
C LEU A 117 -1.27 -4.30 -30.61
N ALA A 118 -1.86 -4.70 -31.74
CA ALA A 118 -1.45 -4.30 -33.08
C ALA A 118 -1.90 -2.88 -33.47
N LEU A 119 -2.76 -2.23 -32.67
CA LEU A 119 -3.21 -0.87 -32.94
C LEU A 119 -2.05 0.14 -32.93
N VAL A 120 -2.04 1.00 -33.95
CA VAL A 120 -0.97 2.00 -34.15
C VAL A 120 -1.05 3.13 -33.12
N ASP A 121 -2.25 3.67 -32.87
CA ASP A 121 -2.46 4.73 -31.88
C ASP A 121 -2.26 4.19 -30.45
N PRO A 122 -1.25 4.68 -29.71
CA PRO A 122 -0.98 4.22 -28.34
C PRO A 122 -2.15 4.38 -27.37
N LYS A 123 -2.99 5.42 -27.53
CA LYS A 123 -4.12 5.65 -26.61
C LYS A 123 -5.25 4.68 -26.88
N LEU A 124 -5.64 4.56 -28.14
CA LEU A 124 -6.65 3.59 -28.55
C LEU A 124 -6.20 2.18 -28.17
N ARG A 125 -4.93 1.83 -28.46
CA ARG A 125 -4.33 0.56 -28.03
C ARG A 125 -4.48 0.33 -26.53
N PHE A 126 -4.07 1.29 -25.70
CA PHE A 126 -4.16 1.18 -24.24
C PHE A 126 -5.59 0.95 -23.77
N GLU A 127 -6.55 1.72 -24.28
CA GLU A 127 -7.96 1.62 -23.91
C GLU A 127 -8.58 0.29 -24.35
N THR A 128 -8.32 -0.15 -25.59
CA THR A 128 -8.82 -1.42 -26.11
C THR A 128 -8.23 -2.62 -25.36
N VAL A 129 -6.93 -2.61 -25.06
CA VAL A 129 -6.30 -3.67 -24.24
C VAL A 129 -6.93 -3.70 -22.85
N LEU A 130 -7.17 -2.54 -22.24
CA LEU A 130 -7.81 -2.42 -20.93
C LEU A 130 -9.25 -2.96 -20.96
N ASP A 131 -9.99 -2.72 -22.03
CA ASP A 131 -11.34 -3.25 -22.25
C ASP A 131 -11.38 -4.77 -22.40
N VAL A 132 -10.41 -5.36 -23.12
CA VAL A 132 -10.30 -6.82 -23.27
C VAL A 132 -10.14 -7.49 -21.90
N PHE A 133 -9.21 -7.01 -21.07
CA PHE A 133 -9.03 -7.54 -19.71
C PHE A 133 -10.24 -7.27 -18.82
N SER A 134 -10.81 -6.07 -18.86
CA SER A 134 -11.96 -5.71 -18.02
C SER A 134 -13.21 -6.53 -18.36
N THR A 135 -13.41 -6.84 -19.64
CA THR A 135 -14.49 -7.72 -20.10
C THR A 135 -14.29 -9.14 -19.59
N GLY A 136 -13.06 -9.67 -19.64
CA GLY A 136 -12.75 -10.99 -19.07
C GLY A 136 -12.96 -11.05 -17.56
N ILE A 137 -12.55 -10.02 -16.83
CA ILE A 137 -12.81 -9.89 -15.38
C ILE A 137 -14.31 -9.87 -15.09
N LYS A 138 -15.07 -9.06 -15.84
CA LYS A 138 -16.53 -8.96 -15.68
C LYS A 138 -17.21 -10.31 -15.90
N ARG A 139 -16.84 -11.04 -16.96
CA ARG A 139 -17.36 -12.40 -17.23
C ARG A 139 -17.14 -13.36 -16.06
N LEU A 140 -15.96 -13.33 -15.43
CA LEU A 140 -15.68 -14.16 -14.25
C LEU A 140 -16.45 -13.69 -13.02
N ALA A 141 -16.59 -12.37 -12.83
CA ALA A 141 -17.29 -11.80 -11.68
C ALA A 141 -18.81 -12.03 -11.73
N GLU A 142 -19.40 -12.08 -12.92
CA GLU A 142 -20.83 -12.31 -13.18
C GLU A 142 -21.18 -13.77 -13.44
N SER A 143 -20.21 -14.69 -13.34
CA SER A 143 -20.43 -16.13 -13.54
C SER A 143 -21.46 -16.68 -12.55
N GLU A 144 -22.55 -17.26 -13.06
CA GLU A 144 -23.62 -17.86 -12.26
C GLU A 144 -23.17 -19.11 -11.49
N ALA A 145 -22.16 -19.83 -12.02
CA ALA A 145 -21.71 -21.08 -11.42
C ALA A 145 -20.96 -20.83 -10.11
N THR A 146 -19.89 -20.04 -10.16
CA THR A 146 -19.09 -19.72 -8.99
C THR A 146 -18.27 -18.46 -9.23
N ARG A 147 -18.36 -17.51 -8.30
CA ARG A 147 -17.60 -16.27 -8.34
C ARG A 147 -16.20 -16.46 -7.72
N PRO A 148 -15.11 -16.04 -8.38
CA PRO A 148 -13.77 -16.11 -7.79
C PRO A 148 -13.61 -15.08 -6.67
N ASP A 149 -12.80 -15.42 -5.67
CA ASP A 149 -12.42 -14.51 -4.58
C ASP A 149 -11.39 -13.48 -5.05
N VAL A 150 -10.48 -13.89 -5.92
CA VAL A 150 -9.43 -13.05 -6.52
C VAL A 150 -9.20 -13.45 -7.96
N ILE A 151 -8.98 -12.49 -8.86
CA ILE A 151 -8.66 -12.75 -10.27
C ILE A 151 -7.20 -12.37 -10.57
N PHE A 152 -6.43 -13.31 -11.13
CA PHE A 152 -5.12 -13.05 -11.70
C PHE A 152 -5.23 -12.61 -13.15
N CYS A 153 -4.84 -11.37 -13.41
CA CYS A 153 -4.63 -10.83 -14.74
C CYS A 153 -3.24 -11.28 -15.22
N CYS A 154 -3.21 -12.22 -16.15
CA CYS A 154 -2.01 -12.83 -16.71
C CYS A 154 -1.49 -11.93 -17.84
N ILE A 155 -0.44 -11.16 -17.54
CA ILE A 155 0.08 -10.08 -18.40
C ILE A 155 1.27 -10.59 -19.22
N PRO A 156 1.17 -10.60 -20.57
CA PRO A 156 2.31 -10.95 -21.43
C PRO A 156 3.33 -9.81 -21.51
N ASP A 157 4.59 -10.13 -21.80
CA ASP A 157 5.67 -9.15 -21.89
C ASP A 157 5.44 -8.10 -22.99
N ASP A 158 4.75 -8.48 -24.09
CA ASP A 158 4.42 -7.55 -25.18
C ASP A 158 3.49 -6.42 -24.72
N LEU A 159 2.54 -6.72 -23.81
CA LEU A 159 1.70 -5.70 -23.19
C LEU A 159 2.53 -4.76 -22.32
N ILE A 160 3.46 -5.31 -21.52
CA ILE A 160 4.35 -4.51 -20.68
C ILE A 160 5.20 -3.57 -21.56
N ALA A 161 5.76 -4.08 -22.65
CA ALA A 161 6.59 -3.29 -23.55
C ALA A 161 5.82 -2.17 -24.26
N LYS A 162 4.56 -2.42 -24.68
CA LYS A 162 3.80 -1.51 -25.55
C LYS A 162 2.78 -0.61 -24.83
N CYS A 163 2.31 -1.02 -23.66
CA CYS A 163 1.12 -0.46 -23.01
C CYS A 163 1.26 -0.23 -21.50
N TRP A 164 2.39 -0.56 -20.86
CA TRP A 164 2.49 -0.44 -19.40
C TRP A 164 2.26 0.98 -18.88
N SER A 165 2.85 1.97 -19.57
CA SER A 165 2.63 3.38 -19.30
C SER A 165 2.50 4.17 -20.59
N ILE A 166 1.47 5.00 -20.70
CA ILE A 166 1.28 5.92 -21.83
C ILE A 166 1.34 7.37 -21.34
N GLU A 167 1.80 8.28 -22.19
CA GLU A 167 1.70 9.71 -21.90
C GLU A 167 0.24 10.15 -21.95
N ASN A 168 -0.17 10.89 -20.92
CA ASN A 168 -1.48 11.51 -20.87
C ASN A 168 -1.56 12.62 -21.94
N SER A 169 -2.71 12.79 -22.60
CA SER A 169 -3.00 14.03 -23.34
C SER A 169 -3.21 15.17 -22.35
N LEU A 170 -2.12 15.71 -21.84
CA LEU A 170 -2.15 17.01 -21.20
C LEU A 170 -2.20 18.10 -22.26
N THR A 171 -2.94 19.18 -21.97
CA THR A 171 -2.81 20.40 -22.76
C THR A 171 -1.40 21.00 -22.58
N GLU A 172 -0.95 21.85 -23.50
CA GLU A 172 0.36 22.52 -23.38
C GLU A 172 0.44 23.39 -22.11
N GLU A 173 -0.69 23.90 -21.63
CA GLU A 173 -0.81 24.62 -20.35
C GLU A 173 -0.58 23.70 -19.14
N ASP A 174 -1.22 22.52 -19.11
CA ASP A 174 -1.03 21.53 -18.04
C ASP A 174 0.41 21.00 -18.00
N ARG A 175 1.04 20.82 -19.17
CA ARG A 175 2.47 20.47 -19.27
C ARG A 175 3.36 21.56 -18.69
N THR A 176 3.00 22.82 -18.89
CA THR A 176 3.73 23.97 -18.37
C THR A 176 3.56 24.09 -16.85
N ALA A 177 2.35 23.85 -16.33
CA ALA A 177 2.07 23.80 -14.90
C ALA A 177 2.86 22.66 -14.20
N ALA A 178 2.85 21.45 -14.77
CA ALA A 178 3.63 20.32 -14.26
C ALA A 178 5.14 20.58 -14.26
N LYS A 179 5.67 21.22 -15.33
CA LYS A 179 7.09 21.64 -15.40
C LYS A 179 7.43 22.73 -14.38
N ALA A 180 6.52 23.68 -14.12
CA ALA A 180 6.70 24.71 -13.11
C ALA A 180 6.74 24.11 -11.69
N LEU A 181 5.85 23.16 -11.39
CA LEU A 181 5.86 22.37 -10.15
C LEU A 181 7.19 21.60 -9.98
N ARG A 182 7.70 20.98 -11.04
CA ARG A 182 9.01 20.30 -11.04
C ARG A 182 10.14 21.24 -10.68
N LYS A 183 10.23 22.41 -11.33
CA LYS A 183 11.29 23.40 -11.08
C LYS A 183 11.28 23.84 -9.60
N ARG A 184 10.09 24.08 -9.04
CA ARG A 184 9.92 24.47 -7.63
C ARG A 184 10.34 23.37 -6.63
N LYS A 185 10.22 22.08 -6.97
CA LYS A 185 10.60 20.94 -6.10
C LYS A 185 12.10 20.62 -6.17
N VAL A 186 12.72 20.76 -7.35
CA VAL A 186 14.16 20.51 -7.57
C VAL A 186 15.06 21.49 -6.81
N ASP A 187 14.58 22.70 -6.50
CA ASP A 187 15.34 23.67 -5.71
C ASP A 187 15.61 23.21 -4.24
N ASN A 188 15.04 22.08 -3.81
CA ASN A 188 15.28 21.50 -2.50
C ASN A 188 16.37 20.40 -2.56
N GLN A 189 17.58 20.68 -2.05
CA GLN A 189 18.71 19.73 -1.98
C GLN A 189 18.40 18.40 -1.25
N LEU A 190 17.27 18.33 -0.54
CA LEU A 190 16.76 17.15 0.15
C LEU A 190 16.34 16.00 -0.80
N ALA A 191 16.02 16.29 -2.06
CA ALA A 191 15.52 15.30 -3.02
C ALA A 191 16.54 14.20 -3.39
N LEU A 192 17.84 14.45 -3.15
CA LEU A 192 18.92 13.49 -3.44
C LEU A 192 19.04 12.33 -2.44
N PHE A 193 18.38 12.43 -1.28
CA PHE A 193 18.43 11.40 -0.23
C PHE A 193 17.08 10.73 0.03
N GLU A 194 16.07 10.97 -0.82
CA GLU A 194 14.75 10.34 -0.70
C GLU A 194 14.83 8.85 -1.07
N ALA A 195 14.86 8.00 -0.05
CA ALA A 195 14.39 6.63 -0.18
C ALA A 195 12.88 6.68 -0.45
N GLU A 196 12.46 6.16 -1.61
CA GLU A 196 11.06 5.99 -2.06
C GLU A 196 10.16 7.22 -1.84
N ALA A 197 9.97 8.06 -2.86
CA ALA A 197 9.02 9.17 -2.80
C ALA A 197 7.61 8.69 -2.40
N ILE A 198 7.21 9.01 -1.17
CA ILE A 198 5.92 8.67 -0.56
C ILE A 198 4.79 9.50 -1.18
N GLU A 199 5.09 10.74 -1.54
CA GLU A 199 4.18 11.64 -2.23
C GLU A 199 4.22 11.45 -3.75
N GLU A 200 3.10 11.74 -4.40
CA GLU A 200 3.04 11.77 -5.86
C GLU A 200 3.97 12.82 -6.44
N GLN A 201 4.55 12.47 -7.59
CA GLN A 201 5.34 13.41 -8.37
C GLN A 201 4.46 14.01 -9.47
N PRO A 202 4.71 15.26 -9.91
CA PRO A 202 4.00 15.85 -11.05
C PRO A 202 4.09 14.99 -12.33
N GLU A 203 5.09 14.12 -12.42
CA GLU A 203 5.28 13.17 -13.51
C GLU A 203 4.24 12.03 -13.52
N ASP A 204 3.64 11.71 -12.37
CA ASP A 204 2.56 10.73 -12.27
C ASP A 204 1.29 11.22 -12.99
N LEU A 205 1.07 12.54 -13.10
CA LEU A 205 -0.04 13.12 -13.88
C LEU A 205 0.18 13.01 -15.39
N LEU A 206 1.45 12.99 -15.81
CA LEU A 206 1.86 12.94 -17.22
C LEU A 206 1.73 11.53 -17.79
N ARG A 207 1.55 10.51 -16.94
CA ARG A 207 1.56 9.11 -17.37
C ARG A 207 0.38 8.35 -16.80
N ARG A 208 -0.39 7.68 -17.66
CA ARG A 208 -1.35 6.68 -17.21
C ARG A 208 -0.67 5.32 -17.14
N ASP A 209 -0.96 4.60 -16.07
CA ASP A 209 -0.36 3.30 -15.76
C ASP A 209 -1.43 2.21 -15.89
N PHE A 210 -1.09 1.16 -16.64
CA PHE A 210 -2.03 0.08 -16.95
C PHE A 210 -2.53 -0.64 -15.70
N ARG A 211 -1.66 -0.88 -14.71
CA ARG A 211 -2.03 -1.53 -13.44
C ARG A 211 -3.07 -0.68 -12.69
N ARG A 212 -2.86 0.63 -12.57
CA ARG A 212 -3.81 1.54 -11.88
C ARG A 212 -5.17 1.53 -12.57
N ALA A 213 -5.17 1.68 -13.90
CA ALA A 213 -6.40 1.71 -14.71
C ALA A 213 -7.17 0.38 -14.65
N LEU A 214 -6.47 -0.76 -14.72
CA LEU A 214 -7.08 -2.09 -14.66
C LEU A 214 -7.74 -2.35 -13.31
N LYS A 215 -7.08 -1.97 -12.21
CA LYS A 215 -7.66 -2.08 -10.87
C LYS A 215 -8.91 -1.21 -10.70
N ALA A 216 -8.87 0.02 -11.20
CA ALA A 216 -10.01 0.91 -11.18
C ALA A 216 -11.20 0.32 -11.96
N ARG A 217 -10.98 -0.26 -13.16
CA ARG A 217 -12.04 -0.95 -13.90
C ARG A 217 -12.56 -2.19 -13.17
N ALA A 218 -11.66 -3.03 -12.65
CA ALA A 218 -12.02 -4.25 -11.93
C ALA A 218 -12.83 -4.00 -10.65
N MET A 219 -12.60 -2.86 -9.99
CA MET A 219 -13.33 -2.47 -8.78
C MET A 219 -14.85 -2.39 -9.01
N ARG A 220 -15.30 -2.02 -10.22
CA ARG A 220 -16.73 -2.03 -10.59
C ARG A 220 -17.34 -3.44 -10.58
N SER A 221 -16.53 -4.45 -10.88
CA SER A 221 -16.93 -5.87 -10.78
C SER A 221 -16.88 -6.40 -9.35
N ARG A 222 -16.49 -5.57 -8.37
CA ARG A 222 -16.37 -5.91 -6.94
C ARG A 222 -15.51 -7.16 -6.65
N VAL A 223 -14.54 -7.48 -7.52
CA VAL A 223 -13.58 -8.57 -7.33
C VAL A 223 -12.15 -8.00 -7.32
N PRO A 224 -11.33 -8.29 -6.29
CA PRO A 224 -9.91 -7.91 -6.26
C PRO A 224 -9.11 -8.57 -7.37
N VAL A 225 -8.14 -7.84 -7.93
CA VAL A 225 -7.25 -8.35 -8.98
C VAL A 225 -5.79 -8.37 -8.55
N GLN A 226 -5.05 -9.36 -9.07
CA GLN A 226 -3.61 -9.52 -8.94
C GLN A 226 -3.00 -9.60 -10.34
N LEU A 227 -1.86 -8.94 -10.57
CA LEU A 227 -1.16 -9.06 -11.86
C LEU A 227 -0.14 -10.19 -11.78
N ALA A 228 -0.14 -11.09 -12.76
CA ALA A 228 0.91 -12.07 -12.97
C ALA A 228 1.70 -11.73 -14.24
N THR A 229 3.00 -11.51 -14.08
CA THR A 229 3.96 -11.28 -15.17
C THR A 229 4.93 -12.46 -15.25
N ASN A 230 5.70 -12.57 -16.34
CA ASN A 230 6.75 -13.58 -16.45
C ASN A 230 7.76 -13.50 -15.29
N GLY A 231 8.09 -12.30 -14.81
CA GLY A 231 8.97 -12.12 -13.64
C GLY A 231 8.42 -12.65 -12.32
N LEU A 232 7.10 -12.88 -12.21
CA LEU A 232 6.49 -13.57 -11.08
C LEU A 232 6.55 -15.09 -11.25
N VAL A 233 6.09 -15.58 -12.41
CA VAL A 233 5.74 -16.99 -12.60
C VAL A 233 6.91 -17.85 -13.10
N LEU A 234 7.91 -17.25 -13.75
CA LEU A 234 9.10 -17.93 -14.25
C LEU A 234 10.27 -17.76 -13.30
N ASP A 235 11.06 -18.81 -13.14
CA ASP A 235 12.30 -18.78 -12.38
C ASP A 235 13.41 -18.22 -13.28
N GLY A 236 14.03 -17.13 -12.84
CA GLY A 236 15.12 -16.47 -13.55
C GLY A 236 16.35 -16.29 -12.66
N ALA A 237 17.51 -16.12 -13.28
CA ALA A 237 18.76 -15.81 -12.58
C ALA A 237 18.80 -14.35 -12.04
N SER A 238 17.95 -13.48 -12.59
CA SER A 238 17.79 -12.09 -12.16
C SER A 238 16.47 -11.92 -11.38
N GLY A 239 16.55 -11.32 -10.20
CA GLY A 239 15.38 -10.99 -9.37
C GLY A 239 15.32 -11.73 -8.03
N GLN A 240 14.18 -11.62 -7.37
CA GLN A 240 13.86 -12.43 -6.18
C GLN A 240 13.69 -13.88 -6.60
N GLY A 241 14.26 -14.84 -5.88
CA GLY A 241 14.06 -16.23 -6.23
C GLY A 241 12.71 -16.79 -5.74
N PRO A 242 12.42 -18.06 -6.06
CA PRO A 242 11.06 -18.59 -6.08
C PRO A 242 10.34 -18.51 -4.73
N ALA A 243 11.02 -18.85 -3.63
CA ALA A 243 10.40 -18.80 -2.29
C ALA A 243 10.05 -17.37 -1.87
N THR A 244 10.92 -16.40 -2.18
CA THR A 244 10.67 -14.99 -1.86
C THR A 244 9.47 -14.44 -2.62
N ARG A 245 9.34 -14.77 -3.92
CA ARG A 245 8.19 -14.39 -4.73
C ARG A 245 6.91 -15.03 -4.21
N ALA A 246 6.95 -16.32 -3.88
CA ALA A 246 5.81 -17.03 -3.29
C ALA A 246 5.36 -16.41 -1.96
N TRP A 247 6.29 -16.14 -1.03
CA TRP A 247 5.99 -15.46 0.24
C TRP A 247 5.24 -14.13 0.03
N ASN A 248 5.75 -13.26 -0.84
CA ASN A 248 5.16 -11.94 -1.06
C ASN A 248 3.79 -12.03 -1.74
N SER A 249 3.70 -12.81 -2.83
CA SER A 249 2.48 -12.91 -3.62
C SER A 249 1.37 -13.67 -2.90
N CYS A 250 1.69 -14.72 -2.13
CA CYS A 250 0.70 -15.51 -1.41
C CYS A 250 0.10 -14.74 -0.22
N VAL A 251 0.89 -13.93 0.51
CA VAL A 251 0.35 -13.06 1.56
C VAL A 251 -0.63 -12.04 0.96
N GLY A 252 -0.25 -11.39 -0.15
CA GLY A 252 -1.13 -10.45 -0.84
C GLY A 252 -2.40 -11.11 -1.39
N LEU A 253 -2.28 -12.31 -1.95
CA LEU A 253 -3.41 -13.11 -2.42
C LEU A 253 -4.38 -13.46 -1.28
N TYR A 254 -3.85 -13.96 -0.16
CA TYR A 254 -4.66 -14.36 1.00
C TYR A 254 -5.48 -13.18 1.54
N TYR A 255 -4.85 -12.01 1.68
CA TYR A 255 -5.57 -10.81 2.11
C TYR A 255 -6.63 -10.36 1.09
N LYS A 256 -6.32 -10.43 -0.21
CA LYS A 256 -7.28 -10.07 -1.25
C LYS A 256 -8.51 -10.97 -1.26
N ALA A 257 -8.32 -12.25 -0.96
CA ALA A 257 -9.41 -13.20 -0.79
C ALA A 257 -10.27 -12.93 0.47
N GLY A 258 -9.90 -11.96 1.30
CA GLY A 258 -10.61 -11.60 2.54
C GLY A 258 -10.00 -12.20 3.79
N GLY A 259 -8.90 -12.95 3.68
CA GLY A 259 -8.17 -13.46 4.84
C GLY A 259 -7.42 -12.37 5.60
N ILE A 260 -7.10 -12.62 6.86
CA ILE A 260 -6.30 -11.73 7.70
C ILE A 260 -5.01 -12.44 8.10
N PRO A 261 -3.88 -12.17 7.41
CA PRO A 261 -2.61 -12.85 7.68
C PRO A 261 -2.12 -12.66 9.12
N TRP A 262 -2.08 -11.42 9.60
CA TRP A 262 -1.63 -11.08 10.96
C TRP A 262 -2.15 -9.70 11.37
N ARG A 263 -2.13 -9.42 12.68
CA ARG A 263 -2.45 -8.11 13.26
C ARG A 263 -1.31 -7.59 14.13
N LEU A 264 -1.36 -6.32 14.51
CA LEU A 264 -0.50 -5.79 15.57
C LEU A 264 -1.03 -6.27 16.91
N ARG A 265 -0.14 -6.69 17.81
CA ARG A 265 -0.55 -6.94 19.20
C ARG A 265 -0.99 -5.64 19.85
N ALA A 266 -2.20 -5.62 20.38
CA ALA A 266 -2.74 -4.48 21.09
C ALA A 266 -1.99 -4.27 22.42
N ASN A 267 -1.29 -3.13 22.56
CA ASN A 267 -0.62 -2.72 23.80
C ASN A 267 -1.29 -1.49 24.43
N GLY A 268 -2.54 -1.19 24.07
CA GLY A 268 -3.22 0.04 24.43
C GLY A 268 -4.69 0.05 24.01
N PRO A 269 -5.35 1.22 24.08
CA PRO A 269 -6.75 1.35 23.71
C PRO A 269 -6.97 1.03 22.22
N GLU A 270 -8.21 0.70 21.88
CA GLU A 270 -8.63 0.53 20.50
C GLU A 270 -8.33 1.79 19.67
N THR A 271 -7.43 1.64 18.70
CA THR A 271 -6.84 2.76 17.98
C THR A 271 -7.12 2.66 16.48
N CYS A 272 -7.57 3.76 15.88
CA CYS A 272 -7.68 3.94 14.44
C CYS A 272 -6.53 4.84 13.97
N PHE A 273 -5.61 4.28 13.18
CA PHE A 273 -4.50 5.01 12.59
C PHE A 273 -4.88 5.47 11.19
N VAL A 274 -4.87 6.77 10.93
CA VAL A 274 -5.26 7.36 9.65
C VAL A 274 -4.04 8.00 9.02
N GLY A 275 -3.79 7.76 7.74
CA GLY A 275 -2.90 8.59 6.94
C GLY A 275 -3.69 9.54 6.06
N VAL A 276 -3.34 10.82 6.10
CA VAL A 276 -3.90 11.85 5.23
C VAL A 276 -2.85 12.22 4.19
N SER A 277 -3.25 12.12 2.93
CA SER A 277 -2.40 12.45 1.78
C SER A 277 -3.18 13.21 0.72
N PHE A 278 -2.48 13.89 -0.17
CA PHE A 278 -3.08 14.63 -1.27
C PHE A 278 -2.66 14.04 -2.59
N HIS A 279 -3.63 13.92 -3.50
CA HIS A 279 -3.43 13.38 -4.82
C HIS A 279 -3.95 14.37 -5.86
N HIS A 280 -3.25 14.49 -6.98
CA HIS A 280 -3.68 15.39 -8.03
C HIS A 280 -4.87 14.81 -8.80
N LEU A 281 -5.94 15.58 -8.96
CA LEU A 281 -7.07 15.23 -9.80
C LEU A 281 -7.09 16.17 -11.01
N GLN A 282 -7.30 15.57 -12.19
CA GLN A 282 -7.73 16.31 -13.37
C GLN A 282 -9.23 16.50 -13.32
N THR A 283 -9.67 17.75 -13.31
CA THR A 283 -11.08 18.08 -13.52
C THR A 283 -11.29 18.52 -14.97
N THR A 284 -12.50 18.41 -15.48
CA THR A 284 -12.89 18.91 -16.82
C THR A 284 -12.71 20.42 -16.99
N LYS A 285 -12.51 21.16 -15.88
CA LYS A 285 -12.26 22.60 -15.86
C LYS A 285 -10.83 22.88 -15.42
N ARG A 286 -9.87 22.77 -16.36
CA ARG A 286 -8.58 23.50 -16.51
C ARG A 286 -7.69 23.83 -15.28
N HIS A 287 -8.01 23.39 -14.07
CA HIS A 287 -7.26 23.64 -12.85
C HIS A 287 -6.85 22.32 -12.20
N LEU A 288 -5.61 22.28 -11.74
CA LEU A 288 -5.06 21.18 -10.96
C LEU A 288 -5.67 21.24 -9.55
N VAL A 289 -6.50 20.27 -9.21
CA VAL A 289 -7.16 20.19 -7.91
C VAL A 289 -6.56 19.04 -7.12
N HIS A 290 -6.36 19.20 -5.82
CA HIS A 290 -5.87 18.12 -4.97
C HIS A 290 -7.03 17.43 -4.26
N SER A 291 -7.22 16.13 -4.46
CA SER A 291 -8.10 15.35 -3.59
C SER A 291 -7.35 14.95 -2.34
N SER A 292 -7.95 15.17 -1.19
CA SER A 292 -7.50 14.46 0.01
C SER A 292 -7.88 12.98 -0.06
N ILE A 293 -7.02 12.14 0.50
CA ILE A 293 -7.25 10.70 0.65
C ILE A 293 -6.93 10.35 2.09
N ALA A 294 -7.89 9.74 2.76
CA ALA A 294 -7.71 9.16 4.08
C ALA A 294 -7.57 7.65 3.95
N GLN A 295 -6.53 7.09 4.54
CA GLN A 295 -6.30 5.65 4.58
C GLN A 295 -6.16 5.23 6.04
N ALA A 296 -7.12 4.48 6.52
CA ALA A 296 -7.28 4.16 7.93
C ALA A 296 -7.03 2.69 8.19
N PHE A 297 -6.35 2.40 9.29
CA PHE A 297 -6.02 1.05 9.76
C PHE A 297 -6.43 0.92 11.21
N SER A 298 -7.35 0.00 11.48
CA SER A 298 -7.65 -0.41 12.84
C SER A 298 -6.55 -1.34 13.37
N ASN A 299 -6.26 -1.26 14.66
CA ASN A 299 -5.45 -2.29 15.33
C ASN A 299 -6.12 -3.69 15.26
N GLN A 300 -7.42 -3.74 14.98
CA GLN A 300 -8.17 -4.95 14.64
C GLN A 300 -7.92 -5.44 13.19
N GLY A 301 -6.88 -4.98 12.49
CA GLY A 301 -6.47 -5.60 11.22
C GLY A 301 -7.47 -5.46 10.07
N GLU A 302 -8.35 -4.48 10.14
CA GLU A 302 -9.13 -4.02 8.99
C GLU A 302 -8.66 -2.63 8.63
N GLY A 303 -8.48 -2.40 7.33
CA GLY A 303 -8.21 -1.08 6.84
C GLY A 303 -9.12 -0.72 5.68
N PHE A 304 -9.29 0.58 5.51
CA PHE A 304 -10.08 1.16 4.46
C PHE A 304 -9.45 2.45 3.93
N ALA A 305 -9.82 2.82 2.71
CA ALA A 305 -9.43 4.04 2.06
C ALA A 305 -10.68 4.84 1.65
N LEU A 306 -10.66 6.12 1.95
CA LEU A 306 -11.72 7.08 1.66
C LEU A 306 -11.16 8.21 0.80
N ARG A 307 -11.96 8.65 -0.16
CA ARG A 307 -11.71 9.89 -0.89
C ARG A 307 -12.32 11.04 -0.08
N GLY A 308 -11.50 12.02 0.27
CA GLY A 308 -11.95 13.25 0.92
C GLY A 308 -12.28 14.35 -0.09
N GLY A 309 -12.51 15.55 0.43
CA GLY A 309 -12.81 16.73 -0.37
C GLY A 309 -11.66 17.13 -1.31
N SER A 310 -12.05 17.80 -2.40
CA SER A 310 -11.17 18.44 -3.36
C SER A 310 -10.75 19.83 -2.87
N VAL A 311 -9.46 20.14 -2.97
CA VAL A 311 -8.85 21.41 -2.59
C VAL A 311 -8.26 22.06 -3.84
N ASP A 312 -8.78 23.23 -4.20
CA ASP A 312 -8.17 24.03 -5.26
C ASP A 312 -6.80 24.51 -4.80
N TRP A 313 -5.79 24.32 -5.63
CA TRP A 313 -4.48 24.85 -5.34
C TRP A 313 -4.50 26.38 -5.47
N SER A 314 -3.99 27.08 -4.46
CA SER A 314 -3.79 28.53 -4.50
C SER A 314 -2.35 28.91 -4.15
N ASP A 315 -1.86 30.01 -4.72
CA ASP A 315 -0.53 30.54 -4.39
C ASP A 315 -0.40 30.90 -2.88
N GLU A 316 -1.52 31.18 -2.21
CA GLU A 316 -1.60 31.50 -0.77
C GLU A 316 -1.31 30.29 0.13
N GLN A 317 -1.59 29.06 -0.33
CA GLN A 317 -1.27 27.82 0.40
C GLN A 317 0.24 27.49 0.37
N GLY A 318 1.02 28.18 -0.48
CA GLY A 318 2.43 27.91 -0.64
C GLY A 318 2.70 26.56 -1.32
N ARG A 319 3.69 25.80 -0.81
CA ARG A 319 4.11 24.51 -1.38
C ARG A 319 3.34 23.31 -0.82
N GLU A 320 2.72 23.44 0.34
CA GLU A 320 2.05 22.36 1.05
C GLU A 320 0.53 22.54 0.94
N VAL A 321 -0.18 21.48 0.57
CA VAL A 321 -1.63 21.49 0.47
C VAL A 321 -2.22 21.24 1.85
N HIS A 322 -3.23 22.04 2.20
CA HIS A 322 -3.96 21.94 3.46
C HIS A 322 -5.45 21.92 3.22
N LEU A 323 -6.17 21.14 4.02
CA LEU A 323 -7.63 21.18 4.06
C LEU A 323 -8.10 22.43 4.80
N SER A 324 -9.28 22.94 4.43
CA SER A 324 -10.01 23.87 5.30
C SER A 324 -10.49 23.16 6.57
N SER A 325 -10.87 23.93 7.60
CA SER A 325 -11.45 23.36 8.83
C SER A 325 -12.68 22.50 8.53
N GLU A 326 -13.58 22.98 7.67
CA GLU A 326 -14.79 22.24 7.26
C GLU A 326 -14.45 20.94 6.51
N GLN A 327 -13.47 20.98 5.61
CA GLN A 327 -13.03 19.79 4.87
C GLN A 327 -12.37 18.76 5.78
N ALA A 328 -11.55 19.20 6.73
CA ALA A 328 -10.93 18.34 7.74
C ALA A 328 -11.99 17.70 8.65
N ALA A 329 -12.97 18.49 9.09
CA ALA A 329 -14.10 18.00 9.89
C ALA A 329 -14.92 16.94 9.13
N GLN A 330 -15.28 17.20 7.87
CA GLN A 330 -16.02 16.25 7.04
C GLN A 330 -15.23 14.96 6.81
N LEU A 331 -13.92 15.06 6.56
CA LEU A 331 -13.06 13.88 6.41
C LEU A 331 -13.03 13.05 7.70
N ALA A 332 -12.93 13.68 8.87
CA ALA A 332 -13.00 13.01 10.16
C ALA A 332 -14.34 12.29 10.39
N VAL A 333 -15.46 12.93 10.06
CA VAL A 333 -16.79 12.31 10.15
C VAL A 333 -16.86 11.05 9.29
N ASN A 334 -16.44 11.15 8.02
CA ASN A 334 -16.43 10.01 7.10
C ASN A 334 -15.55 8.86 7.62
N ILE A 335 -14.40 9.17 8.23
CA ILE A 335 -13.52 8.17 8.85
C ILE A 335 -14.22 7.47 10.01
N LEU A 336 -14.91 8.20 10.89
CA LEU A 336 -15.63 7.62 12.02
C LEU A 336 -16.82 6.76 11.57
N ASP A 337 -17.55 7.21 10.56
CA ASP A 337 -18.67 6.47 10.00
C ASP A 337 -18.20 5.14 9.41
N GLU A 338 -17.19 5.16 8.55
CA GLU A 338 -16.63 3.95 7.95
C GLU A 338 -16.00 3.02 9.00
N TYR A 339 -15.37 3.57 10.03
CA TYR A 339 -14.84 2.78 11.14
C TYR A 339 -15.96 2.09 11.93
N ARG A 340 -17.05 2.82 12.21
CA ARG A 340 -18.22 2.33 12.95
C ARG A 340 -18.96 1.25 12.18
N ASP A 341 -19.10 1.40 10.87
CA ASP A 341 -19.74 0.39 10.02
C ASP A 341 -18.98 -0.94 10.02
N ARG A 342 -17.66 -0.90 10.23
CA ARG A 342 -16.79 -2.09 10.27
C ARG A 342 -16.67 -2.72 11.65
N THR A 343 -16.53 -1.89 12.68
CA THR A 343 -16.22 -2.36 14.04
C THR A 343 -17.44 -2.37 14.97
N GLY A 344 -18.54 -1.73 14.58
CA GLY A 344 -19.74 -1.57 15.40
C GLY A 344 -19.63 -0.48 16.48
N GLY A 345 -18.53 0.28 16.54
CA GLY A 345 -18.29 1.28 17.58
C GLY A 345 -17.40 2.43 17.12
N ILE A 346 -17.11 3.35 18.05
CA ILE A 346 -16.13 4.43 17.84
C ILE A 346 -14.79 4.04 18.47
N PRO A 347 -13.65 4.42 17.88
CA PRO A 347 -12.35 4.12 18.46
C PRO A 347 -12.14 4.95 19.73
N LEU A 348 -11.35 4.42 20.66
CA LEU A 348 -10.93 5.16 21.86
C LEU A 348 -9.77 6.13 21.58
N ARG A 349 -9.03 5.89 20.50
CA ARG A 349 -7.89 6.70 20.07
C ARG A 349 -7.85 6.83 18.55
N VAL A 350 -7.65 8.04 18.04
CA VAL A 350 -7.40 8.32 16.61
C VAL A 350 -6.04 8.98 16.47
N VAL A 351 -5.21 8.44 15.58
CA VAL A 351 -3.89 8.98 15.26
C VAL A 351 -3.83 9.30 13.78
N LEU A 352 -3.76 10.59 13.44
CA LEU A 352 -3.62 11.06 12.06
C LEU A 352 -2.15 11.26 11.71
N HIS A 353 -1.71 10.70 10.59
CA HIS A 353 -0.37 10.79 10.04
C HIS A 353 -0.37 11.63 8.77
N LYS A 354 0.60 12.54 8.66
CA LYS A 354 0.84 13.35 7.45
C LYS A 354 2.34 13.50 7.20
N THR A 355 2.75 13.62 5.93
CA THR A 355 4.14 13.87 5.53
C THR A 355 4.53 15.35 5.54
N SER A 356 3.53 16.23 5.63
CA SER A 356 3.65 17.67 5.81
C SER A 356 3.01 18.11 7.13
N MET A 357 3.19 19.38 7.52
CA MET A 357 2.63 19.89 8.77
C MET A 357 1.09 19.96 8.70
N PHE A 358 0.44 19.82 9.86
CA PHE A 358 -0.98 20.16 9.99
C PHE A 358 -1.11 21.68 10.17
N SER A 359 -2.00 22.32 9.41
CA SER A 359 -2.33 23.72 9.64
C SER A 359 -3.23 23.86 10.87
N ALA A 360 -3.27 25.07 11.45
CA ALA A 360 -4.18 25.33 12.58
C ALA A 360 -5.65 25.06 12.23
N ALA A 361 -6.06 25.34 10.98
CA ALA A 361 -7.41 25.05 10.50
C ALA A 361 -7.68 23.54 10.40
N GLU A 362 -6.71 22.76 9.89
CA GLU A 362 -6.82 21.30 9.84
C GLU A 362 -6.93 20.71 11.24
N SER A 363 -6.03 21.10 12.15
CA SER A 363 -6.04 20.65 13.54
C SER A 363 -7.36 20.95 14.24
N GLN A 364 -7.90 22.16 14.06
CA GLN A 364 -9.18 22.55 14.64
C GLN A 364 -10.33 21.70 14.08
N GLY A 365 -10.45 21.59 12.75
CA GLY A 365 -11.50 20.81 12.10
C GLY A 365 -11.50 19.33 12.48
N PHE A 366 -10.33 18.70 12.54
CA PHE A 366 -10.21 17.31 13.00
C PHE A 366 -10.58 17.16 14.47
N ARG A 367 -10.11 18.04 15.36
CA ARG A 367 -10.38 17.93 16.80
C ARG A 367 -11.86 18.19 17.13
N ASP A 368 -12.50 19.12 16.44
CA ASP A 368 -13.93 19.41 16.63
C ASP A 368 -14.80 18.22 16.21
N ALA A 369 -14.55 17.66 15.02
CA ALA A 369 -15.28 16.51 14.51
C ALA A 369 -15.02 15.22 15.30
N LEU A 370 -13.83 15.06 15.86
CA LEU A 370 -13.43 13.90 16.67
C LEU A 370 -13.62 14.14 18.18
N SER A 371 -14.44 15.11 18.59
CA SER A 371 -14.66 15.45 20.01
C SER A 371 -15.26 14.32 20.86
N SER A 372 -15.88 13.32 20.23
CA SER A 372 -16.37 12.11 20.88
C SER A 372 -15.28 11.06 21.13
N VAL A 373 -14.11 11.19 20.48
CA VAL A 373 -12.96 10.29 20.64
C VAL A 373 -12.10 10.78 21.80
N PRO A 374 -11.83 9.94 22.82
CA PRO A 374 -11.06 10.35 24.00
C PRO A 374 -9.65 10.86 23.71
N VAL A 375 -8.96 10.27 22.72
CA VAL A 375 -7.56 10.62 22.39
C VAL A 375 -7.43 10.88 20.89
N VAL A 376 -7.05 12.10 20.53
CA VAL A 376 -6.80 12.50 19.13
C VAL A 376 -5.39 13.09 19.02
N GLU A 377 -4.56 12.45 18.21
CA GLU A 377 -3.18 12.83 17.96
C GLU A 377 -2.94 13.12 16.48
N LEU A 378 -2.31 14.26 16.18
CA LEU A 378 -1.95 14.68 14.83
C LEU A 378 -0.42 14.63 14.72
N ILE A 379 0.09 13.60 14.05
CA ILE A 379 1.52 13.27 13.96
C ILE A 379 2.05 13.53 12.56
N ASN A 380 3.15 14.28 12.47
CA ASN A 380 3.87 14.47 11.22
C ASN A 380 5.06 13.52 11.15
N TRP A 381 5.21 12.78 10.05
CA TRP A 381 6.37 11.96 9.74
C TRP A 381 7.11 12.62 8.58
N MET A 382 8.19 13.33 8.88
CA MET A 382 8.80 14.23 7.90
C MET A 382 10.23 13.81 7.52
N PRO A 383 10.63 14.02 6.26
CA PRO A 383 12.02 13.84 5.85
C PRO A 383 12.93 14.84 6.58
N THR A 384 14.17 14.46 6.83
CA THR A 384 15.14 15.32 7.52
C THR A 384 16.55 15.15 6.96
N GLN A 385 17.38 16.18 7.12
CA GLN A 385 18.82 16.15 6.87
C GLN A 385 19.60 15.57 8.06
N PHE A 386 18.96 15.40 9.21
CA PHE A 386 19.60 14.83 10.39
C PHE A 386 20.08 13.41 10.09
N ARG A 387 21.32 13.10 10.49
CA ARG A 387 21.93 11.78 10.36
C ARG A 387 22.60 11.41 11.67
N LEU A 388 22.47 10.14 12.05
CA LEU A 388 23.29 9.54 13.09
C LEU A 388 24.15 8.46 12.44
N VAL A 389 25.43 8.48 12.78
CA VAL A 389 26.38 7.46 12.37
C VAL A 389 26.93 6.80 13.63
N ARG A 390 27.03 5.48 13.60
CA ARG A 390 27.65 4.70 14.66
C ARG A 390 29.10 4.41 14.26
N PHE A 391 30.00 4.38 15.23
CA PHE A 391 31.35 3.89 14.99
C PHE A 391 31.30 2.40 14.56
N GLY A 392 31.90 2.08 13.42
CA GLY A 392 31.90 0.73 12.82
C GLY A 392 31.26 0.69 11.42
N SER A 393 30.96 -0.52 10.95
CA SER A 393 30.48 -0.76 9.58
C SER A 393 28.96 -0.67 9.42
N TYR A 394 28.21 -0.62 10.52
CA TYR A 394 26.74 -0.67 10.50
C TYR A 394 26.11 0.61 11.04
N PRO A 395 24.95 1.01 10.48
CA PRO A 395 24.21 2.18 10.95
C PRO A 395 23.56 1.95 12.32
N PRO A 396 22.90 2.97 12.90
CA PRO A 396 22.04 2.77 14.07
C PRO A 396 21.01 1.65 13.85
N ASN A 397 20.61 1.01 14.95
CA ASN A 397 19.63 -0.07 14.91
C ASN A 397 18.27 0.47 14.45
N ARG A 398 17.53 -0.35 13.70
CA ARG A 398 16.11 -0.10 13.45
C ARG A 398 15.39 0.00 14.80
N GLY A 399 14.55 1.01 14.98
CA GLY A 399 13.90 1.32 16.26
C GLY A 399 14.67 2.32 17.13
N THR A 400 15.84 2.82 16.69
CA THR A 400 16.52 3.91 17.40
C THR A 400 15.67 5.18 17.39
N PHE A 401 15.21 5.61 18.56
CA PHE A 401 14.53 6.87 18.80
C PHE A 401 15.53 7.89 19.38
N CYS A 402 15.59 9.07 18.79
CA CYS A 402 16.55 10.11 19.15
C CYS A 402 15.82 11.41 19.49
N ARG A 403 16.10 11.98 20.66
CA ARG A 403 15.64 13.31 21.07
C ARG A 403 16.82 14.26 21.12
N VAL A 404 16.68 15.42 20.47
CA VAL A 404 17.69 16.49 20.47
C VAL A 404 17.12 17.69 21.22
N ASN A 405 17.83 18.14 22.25
CA ASN A 405 17.48 19.28 23.10
C ASN A 405 16.05 19.22 23.67
N ASN A 406 15.50 18.01 23.85
CA ASN A 406 14.11 17.75 24.26
C ASN A 406 13.02 18.40 23.40
N SER A 407 13.36 18.93 22.22
CA SER A 407 12.45 19.66 21.34
C SER A 407 12.25 19.00 19.98
N LYS A 408 13.26 18.29 19.47
CA LYS A 408 13.18 17.56 18.20
C LYS A 408 13.27 16.06 18.45
N SER A 409 12.39 15.30 17.80
CA SER A 409 12.33 13.84 17.92
C SER A 409 12.53 13.20 16.56
N TYR A 410 13.29 12.11 16.51
CA TYR A 410 13.63 11.39 15.29
C TYR A 410 13.49 9.88 15.51
N ILE A 411 13.02 9.16 14.49
CA ILE A 411 12.89 7.70 14.53
C ILE A 411 13.57 7.06 13.33
N PHE A 412 14.41 6.05 13.59
CA PHE A 412 14.98 5.18 12.57
C PHE A 412 14.07 3.98 12.32
N THR A 413 13.22 4.05 11.30
CA THR A 413 12.38 2.91 10.88
C THR A 413 13.11 1.91 9.98
N THR A 414 14.25 2.33 9.44
CA THR A 414 15.25 1.50 8.75
C THR A 414 16.59 1.63 9.46
N GLY A 415 17.36 0.56 9.52
CA GLY A 415 18.66 0.54 10.20
C GLY A 415 19.19 -0.87 10.34
N TYR A 416 20.25 -1.04 11.11
CA TYR A 416 20.78 -2.37 11.42
C TYR A 416 19.70 -3.23 12.07
N MET A 417 19.55 -4.47 11.61
CA MET A 417 18.57 -5.43 12.13
C MET A 417 19.34 -6.60 12.75
N PRO A 418 19.45 -6.67 14.10
CA PRO A 418 20.15 -7.76 14.79
C PRO A 418 19.70 -9.15 14.34
N GLU A 419 18.40 -9.33 14.09
CA GLU A 419 17.80 -10.58 13.63
C GLU A 419 18.27 -11.03 12.24
N LEU A 420 18.73 -10.11 11.39
CA LEU A 420 19.31 -10.40 10.08
C LEU A 420 20.84 -10.34 10.09
N GLY A 421 21.44 -9.84 11.17
CA GLY A 421 22.87 -9.57 11.27
C GLY A 421 23.38 -8.49 10.29
N THR A 422 22.50 -7.71 9.66
CA THR A 422 22.87 -6.72 8.63
C THR A 422 21.85 -5.59 8.48
N TYR A 423 22.17 -4.58 7.67
CA TYR A 423 21.24 -3.57 7.19
C TYR A 423 20.90 -3.85 5.71
N PRO A 424 19.65 -4.25 5.39
CA PRO A 424 19.28 -4.66 4.04
C PRO A 424 18.88 -3.49 3.12
N GLY A 425 18.84 -2.26 3.64
CA GLY A 425 18.44 -1.09 2.86
C GLY A 425 19.61 -0.47 2.09
N PRO A 426 19.32 0.41 1.12
CA PRO A 426 20.36 1.14 0.41
C PRO A 426 20.92 2.28 1.26
N HIS A 427 22.13 2.74 0.91
CA HIS A 427 22.76 3.95 1.45
C HIS A 427 22.86 4.03 2.99
N ILE A 428 23.11 5.21 3.53
CA ILE A 428 23.06 5.45 4.99
C ILE A 428 21.59 5.72 5.36
N PRO A 429 20.99 5.00 6.31
CA PRO A 429 19.59 5.20 6.66
C PRO A 429 19.36 6.61 7.20
N ALA A 430 18.31 7.24 6.69
CA ALA A 430 17.82 8.52 7.20
C ALA A 430 16.71 8.26 8.21
N PRO A 431 16.73 8.88 9.40
CA PRO A 431 15.56 8.88 10.27
C PRO A 431 14.47 9.77 9.68
N ALA A 432 13.25 9.61 10.20
CA ALA A 432 12.19 10.59 10.03
C ALA A 432 12.13 11.50 11.26
N GLU A 433 11.88 12.79 11.03
CA GLU A 433 11.53 13.73 12.10
C GLU A 433 10.07 13.54 12.47
N LEU A 434 9.79 13.37 13.76
CA LEU A 434 8.44 13.31 14.28
C LEU A 434 8.07 14.66 14.88
N ARG A 435 6.90 15.17 14.50
CA ARG A 435 6.27 16.35 15.12
C ARG A 435 4.82 16.08 15.43
N SER A 436 4.27 16.94 16.29
CA SER A 436 2.87 16.96 16.67
C SER A 436 2.40 18.41 16.70
N ASP A 437 1.10 18.62 16.49
CA ASP A 437 0.48 19.94 16.60
C ASP A 437 0.49 20.46 18.05
N LEU A 438 0.41 19.54 19.02
CA LEU A 438 0.47 19.82 20.46
C LEU A 438 1.73 19.21 21.11
N PRO A 439 2.25 19.80 22.21
CA PRO A 439 3.34 19.21 22.99
C PRO A 439 2.93 17.87 23.60
N GLN A 440 3.61 16.79 23.21
CA GLN A 440 3.37 15.44 23.73
C GLN A 440 4.61 14.55 23.65
N ASP A 441 4.60 13.42 24.35
CA ASP A 441 5.69 12.45 24.24
C ASP A 441 5.55 11.60 22.97
N LEU A 442 6.43 11.85 22.01
CA LEU A 442 6.44 11.16 20.72
C LEU A 442 7.06 9.75 20.79
N SER A 443 7.47 9.27 21.98
CA SER A 443 7.94 7.90 22.14
C SER A 443 6.86 6.86 21.81
N VAL A 444 5.60 7.16 22.15
CA VAL A 444 4.44 6.31 21.82
C VAL A 444 4.20 6.31 20.31
N SER A 445 4.13 7.49 19.69
CA SER A 445 3.95 7.62 18.24
C SER A 445 5.09 6.95 17.46
N ALA A 446 6.33 7.01 17.96
CA ALA A 446 7.47 6.32 17.35
C ALA A 446 7.32 4.79 17.38
N ARG A 447 6.81 4.22 18.49
CA ARG A 447 6.46 2.79 18.58
C ARG A 447 5.34 2.43 17.62
N ASP A 448 4.30 3.25 17.54
CA ASP A 448 3.19 3.05 16.62
C ASP A 448 3.65 3.05 15.16
N ILE A 449 4.50 4.01 14.76
CA ILE A 449 5.07 4.08 13.41
C ILE A 449 5.92 2.83 13.10
N LEU A 450 6.74 2.37 14.05
CA LEU A 450 7.51 1.14 13.89
C LEU A 450 6.58 -0.08 13.74
N ALA A 451 5.50 -0.15 14.50
CA ALA A 451 4.49 -1.20 14.39
C ALA A 451 3.77 -1.16 13.03
N LEU A 452 3.28 0.01 12.62
CA LEU A 452 2.62 0.20 11.33
C LEU A 452 3.52 -0.11 10.13
N SER A 453 4.85 0.01 10.27
CA SER A 453 5.79 -0.43 9.22
C SER A 453 5.85 -1.96 9.03
N ARG A 454 5.26 -2.75 9.94
CA ARG A 454 5.08 -4.21 9.82
C ARG A 454 3.73 -4.62 9.24
N MET A 455 2.82 -3.67 8.99
CA MET A 455 1.44 -3.96 8.59
C MET A 455 1.22 -3.93 7.07
N ASN A 456 2.26 -4.22 6.29
CA ASN A 456 2.18 -4.26 4.84
C ASN A 456 1.88 -5.68 4.33
N TRP A 457 0.60 -6.02 4.12
CA TRP A 457 0.20 -7.33 3.58
C TRP A 457 0.46 -7.53 2.08
N ASN A 458 1.27 -6.68 1.42
CA ASN A 458 1.80 -6.99 0.08
C ASN A 458 3.13 -7.74 0.11
N THR A 459 3.76 -7.85 1.28
CA THR A 459 5.05 -8.52 1.42
C THR A 459 5.12 -9.21 2.76
N ALA A 460 5.73 -10.39 2.79
CA ALA A 460 6.10 -11.02 4.05
C ALA A 460 7.44 -10.46 4.59
N GLY A 461 8.02 -9.45 3.94
CA GLY A 461 9.33 -8.89 4.28
C GLY A 461 9.34 -7.99 5.49
N ILE A 462 10.41 -8.08 6.27
CA ILE A 462 10.66 -7.26 7.45
C ILE A 462 11.63 -6.09 7.18
N THR A 463 11.91 -5.74 5.93
CA THR A 463 12.94 -4.73 5.63
C THR A 463 12.35 -3.34 5.41
N GLY A 464 11.06 -3.24 5.05
CA GLY A 464 10.39 -1.95 4.81
C GLY A 464 10.32 -1.09 6.08
N GLY A 465 10.49 0.23 5.93
CA GLY A 465 10.48 1.20 7.03
C GLY A 465 9.31 2.20 6.99
N THR A 466 8.59 2.29 5.88
CA THR A 466 7.46 3.23 5.75
C THR A 466 6.22 2.67 6.45
N PRO A 467 5.55 3.43 7.34
CA PRO A 467 4.33 2.96 8.00
C PRO A 467 3.20 2.77 6.98
N VAL A 468 2.36 1.76 7.20
CA VAL A 468 1.25 1.39 6.29
C VAL A 468 0.30 2.57 6.00
N THR A 469 0.09 3.45 6.99
CA THR A 469 -0.71 4.68 6.87
C THR A 469 -0.17 5.67 5.85
N LEU A 470 1.11 5.61 5.50
CA LEU A 470 1.73 6.51 4.50
C LEU A 470 2.13 5.75 3.23
N ALA A 471 2.56 4.49 3.35
CA ALA A 471 3.09 3.69 2.25
C ALA A 471 2.10 3.47 1.08
N PHE A 472 0.79 3.52 1.37
CA PHE A 472 -0.25 3.28 0.37
C PHE A 472 -0.82 4.53 -0.28
N ALA A 473 -0.44 5.73 0.17
CA ALA A 473 -1.06 6.99 -0.23
C ALA A 473 -1.07 7.14 -1.76
N ARG A 474 0.12 7.03 -2.35
CA ARG A 474 0.34 7.11 -3.80
C ARG A 474 -0.35 5.98 -4.57
N LYS A 475 -0.35 4.75 -4.03
CA LYS A 475 -0.97 3.59 -4.71
C LYS A 475 -2.50 3.72 -4.75
N VAL A 476 -3.10 4.10 -3.63
CA VAL A 476 -4.54 4.30 -3.48
C VAL A 476 -4.98 5.47 -4.36
N GLY A 477 -4.29 6.62 -4.25
CA GLY A 477 -4.66 7.80 -5.01
C GLY A 477 -4.59 7.60 -6.51
N GLY A 478 -3.56 6.93 -7.01
CA GLY A 478 -3.43 6.67 -8.44
C GLY A 478 -4.59 5.84 -8.99
N ILE A 479 -5.08 4.86 -8.21
CA ILE A 479 -6.25 4.05 -8.59
C ILE A 479 -7.54 4.86 -8.45
N MET A 480 -7.67 5.67 -7.39
CA MET A 480 -8.84 6.53 -7.22
C MET A 480 -8.96 7.55 -8.36
N SER A 481 -7.86 8.14 -8.83
CA SER A 481 -7.88 9.06 -9.96
C SER A 481 -8.36 8.37 -11.25
N GLU A 482 -7.89 7.15 -11.50
CA GLU A 482 -8.32 6.32 -12.65
C GLU A 482 -9.80 5.89 -12.56
N PHE A 483 -10.32 5.65 -11.36
CA PHE A 483 -11.75 5.34 -11.17
C PHE A 483 -12.64 6.52 -11.59
N GLY A 484 -12.13 7.74 -11.40
CA GLY A 484 -12.80 8.98 -11.76
C GLY A 484 -13.92 9.39 -10.80
N GLN A 485 -14.69 10.38 -11.23
CA GLN A 485 -15.93 10.87 -10.59
C GLN A 485 -17.14 10.75 -11.55
N LYS A 486 -16.99 10.07 -12.68
CA LYS A 486 -18.05 9.96 -13.69
C LYS A 486 -19.00 8.82 -13.32
N GLY A 487 -20.12 9.17 -12.69
CA GLY A 487 -21.21 8.28 -12.30
C GLY A 487 -21.52 8.35 -10.81
N ASP A 488 -22.69 7.82 -10.41
CA ASP A 488 -23.14 7.78 -9.00
C ASP A 488 -22.45 6.66 -8.18
N GLU A 489 -21.55 5.88 -8.80
CA GLU A 489 -20.85 4.79 -8.13
C GLU A 489 -19.61 5.29 -7.36
N GLU A 490 -19.57 5.01 -6.06
CA GLU A 490 -18.41 5.27 -5.23
C GLU A 490 -17.39 4.11 -5.27
N PRO A 491 -16.08 4.41 -5.19
CA PRO A 491 -15.05 3.38 -5.12
C PRO A 491 -15.19 2.58 -3.82
N LEU A 492 -14.93 1.27 -3.89
CA LEU A 492 -15.01 0.39 -2.73
C LEU A 492 -13.92 0.74 -1.73
N THR A 493 -14.30 0.92 -0.47
CA THR A 493 -13.41 1.44 0.57
C THR A 493 -12.38 0.43 1.08
N SER A 494 -12.62 -0.87 0.98
CA SER A 494 -11.69 -1.90 1.49
C SER A 494 -10.32 -1.91 0.77
N PHE A 495 -9.22 -1.96 1.53
CA PHE A 495 -7.86 -1.96 0.96
C PHE A 495 -7.58 -3.07 -0.05
N ARG A 496 -8.29 -4.20 0.02
CA ARG A 496 -8.07 -5.35 -0.87
C ARG A 496 -8.18 -5.00 -2.36
N TYR A 497 -8.96 -3.97 -2.70
CA TYR A 497 -9.12 -3.51 -4.08
C TYR A 497 -7.98 -2.60 -4.55
N TYR A 498 -7.22 -2.01 -3.62
CA TYR A 498 -6.13 -1.08 -3.93
C TYR A 498 -4.74 -1.73 -3.95
N MET A 499 -4.54 -2.79 -3.15
CA MET A 499 -3.23 -3.44 -2.96
C MET A 499 -2.65 -4.10 -4.21
#